data_AF-A0A7C6R4M8-F1
#
_entry.id   AF-A0A7C6R4M8-F1
#
_cell.length_a   1.000
_cell.length_b   1.000
_cell.length_c   1.000
_cell.angle_alpha   90.00
_cell.angle_beta   90.00
_cell.angle_gamma   90.00
#
_symmetry.space_group_name_H-M   'P 1'
#
loop_
_entity.id
_entity.type
_entity.pdbx_description
1 polymer ?
#
loop_
_entity_poly.entity_id
_entity_poly.type
_entity_poly.pdbx_seq_one_letter_code
_entity_poly.pdbx_strand_id
1 'polypeptide(L)'
;MLKLVKNGSHSRENGPDITLFRRIEEALLRHPEVLDAAVDPVVNGEEPPLPTAFVVSSSEGLTPEVLAAHLANCPEIAPDERPVRYVLVPAIPRTISGKLQRQKLADLLDGHKNDASGEK
;
A
#
# COMPACT_ATOMS: atom_id res chain seq x y z
N MET A 1 31.32 -3.49 24.62
CA MET A 1 29.98 -3.52 25.24
C MET A 1 29.12 -2.51 24.50
N LEU A 2 28.10 -3.01 23.81
CA LEU A 2 27.35 -2.35 22.73
C LEU A 2 26.48 -1.19 23.28
N LYS A 3 26.61 0.02 22.74
CA LYS A 3 25.55 1.06 22.85
C LYS A 3 24.80 1.11 21.52
N LEU A 4 23.71 0.37 21.49
CA LEU A 4 22.71 0.40 20.43
C LEU A 4 21.92 1.70 20.54
N VAL A 5 22.21 2.65 19.67
CA VAL A 5 21.43 3.87 19.48
C VAL A 5 20.13 3.48 18.78
N LYS A 6 19.06 3.25 19.54
CA LYS A 6 17.69 3.13 19.03
C LYS A 6 17.14 4.54 18.79
N ASN A 7 17.49 5.13 17.65
CA ASN A 7 16.83 6.35 17.19
C ASN A 7 15.60 5.95 16.38
N GLY A 8 14.46 5.93 17.04
CA GLY A 8 13.16 5.67 16.43
C GLY A 8 12.04 6.23 17.29
N SER A 9 12.19 7.47 17.74
CA SER A 9 11.09 8.24 18.34
C SER A 9 10.51 9.13 17.24
N HIS A 10 9.59 8.60 16.43
CA HIS A 10 8.75 9.46 15.61
C HIS A 10 7.65 10.02 16.51
N SER A 11 7.78 11.32 16.79
CA SER A 11 6.83 12.10 17.57
C SER A 11 5.44 12.03 16.93
N ARG A 12 4.45 11.80 17.79
CA ARG A 12 3.02 11.86 17.49
C ARG A 12 2.64 13.26 17.00
N GLU A 13 2.30 13.41 15.72
CA GLU A 13 1.63 14.59 15.18
C GLU A 13 0.42 14.11 14.35
N ASN A 14 -0.79 14.57 14.72
CA ASN A 14 -2.08 13.95 14.41
C ASN A 14 -2.54 14.10 12.94
N GLY A 15 -2.04 13.22 12.06
CA GLY A 15 -2.61 12.83 10.77
C GLY A 15 -2.12 11.43 10.42
N PRO A 16 -2.67 10.71 9.42
CA PRO A 16 -1.98 9.53 8.91
C PRO A 16 -0.61 10.02 8.46
N ASP A 17 0.44 9.52 9.11
CA ASP A 17 1.81 9.94 8.87
C ASP A 17 2.09 9.65 7.40
N ILE A 18 1.98 10.65 6.52
CA ILE A 18 2.13 10.46 5.06
C ILE A 18 3.51 9.88 4.73
N THR A 19 4.46 10.06 5.63
CA THR A 19 5.79 9.49 5.56
C THR A 19 5.75 7.98 5.82
N LEU A 20 4.86 7.48 6.66
CA LEU A 20 4.74 6.04 6.90
C LEU A 20 4.31 5.27 5.65
N PHE A 21 3.28 5.72 4.93
CA PHE A 21 2.84 5.07 3.68
C PHE A 21 3.97 5.05 2.66
N ARG A 22 4.67 6.17 2.51
CA ARG A 22 5.83 6.25 1.63
C ARG A 22 6.93 5.28 2.00
N ARG A 23 7.20 5.07 3.29
CA ARG A 23 8.21 4.11 3.74
C ARG A 23 7.80 2.67 3.44
N ILE A 24 6.51 2.35 3.56
CA ILE A 24 5.99 1.04 3.17
C ILE A 24 6.09 0.84 1.66
N GLU A 25 5.72 1.84 0.86
CA GLU A 25 5.89 1.83 -0.61
C GLU A 25 7.36 1.59 -0.98
N GLU A 26 8.29 2.35 -0.39
CA GLU A 26 9.73 2.19 -0.61
C GLU A 26 10.24 0.81 -0.17
N ALA A 27 9.70 0.25 0.92
CA ALA A 27 10.05 -1.09 1.37
C ALA A 27 9.56 -2.18 0.42
N LEU A 28 8.34 -2.04 -0.12
CA LEU A 28 7.80 -2.95 -1.12
C LEU A 28 8.58 -2.88 -2.45
N LEU A 29 8.95 -1.68 -2.89
CA LEU A 29 9.75 -1.45 -4.10
C LEU A 29 11.17 -2.05 -4.03
N ARG A 30 11.68 -2.37 -2.83
CA ARG A 30 12.94 -3.11 -2.68
C ARG A 30 12.83 -4.60 -3.02
N HIS A 31 11.62 -5.13 -3.16
CA HIS A 31 11.41 -6.51 -3.59
C HIS A 31 11.59 -6.61 -5.11
N PRO A 32 12.42 -7.54 -5.63
CA PRO A 32 12.77 -7.59 -7.06
C PRO A 32 11.59 -7.87 -7.99
N GLU A 33 10.54 -8.50 -7.48
CA GLU A 33 9.32 -8.79 -8.25
C GLU A 33 8.27 -7.67 -8.20
N VAL A 34 8.52 -6.57 -7.47
CA VAL A 34 7.61 -5.42 -7.38
C VAL A 34 8.05 -4.33 -8.37
N LEU A 35 7.13 -3.92 -9.24
CA LEU A 35 7.34 -2.87 -10.24
C LEU A 35 6.90 -1.49 -9.76
N ASP A 36 5.73 -1.42 -9.11
CA ASP A 36 5.21 -0.18 -8.51
C ASP A 36 4.43 -0.56 -7.24
N ALA A 37 4.44 0.32 -6.24
CA ALA A 37 3.70 0.14 -5.01
C ALA A 37 3.03 1.46 -4.61
N ALA A 38 1.80 1.36 -4.10
CA ALA A 38 1.08 2.47 -3.53
C ALA A 38 0.33 2.06 -2.26
N VAL A 39 0.39 2.86 -1.21
CA VAL A 39 -0.35 2.59 0.03
C VAL A 39 -1.33 3.72 0.30
N ASP A 40 -2.61 3.38 0.40
CA ASP A 40 -3.67 4.34 0.70
C ASP A 40 -4.76 3.67 1.56
N PRO A 41 -5.35 4.37 2.53
CA PRO A 41 -6.46 3.85 3.30
C PRO A 41 -7.74 3.85 2.45
N VAL A 42 -8.34 2.68 2.25
CA VAL A 42 -9.53 2.54 1.39
C VAL A 42 -10.72 2.09 2.22
N VAL A 43 -11.85 2.76 2.02
CA VAL A 43 -13.15 2.36 2.58
C VAL A 43 -13.73 1.27 1.68
N ASN A 44 -13.88 0.05 2.21
CA ASN A 44 -14.43 -1.09 1.47
C ASN A 44 -15.67 -1.66 2.18
N GLY A 45 -16.62 -0.78 2.52
CA GLY A 45 -17.77 -1.14 3.36
C GLY A 45 -17.44 -1.34 4.84
N GLU A 46 -16.17 -1.20 5.21
CA GLU A 46 -15.66 -1.22 6.58
C GLU A 46 -15.24 0.18 6.99
N GLU A 47 -15.72 0.61 8.16
CA GLU A 47 -15.38 1.89 8.79
C GLU A 47 -14.76 1.60 10.16
N PRO A 48 -13.56 2.14 10.49
CA PRO A 48 -12.75 3.10 9.72
C PRO A 48 -12.02 2.48 8.51
N PRO A 49 -11.58 3.32 7.53
CA PRO A 49 -10.83 2.85 6.37
C PRO A 49 -9.54 2.14 6.77
N LEU A 50 -9.24 1.02 6.10
CA LEU A 50 -8.09 0.18 6.40
C LEU A 50 -6.92 0.49 5.45
N PRO A 51 -5.67 0.53 5.95
CA PRO A 51 -4.50 0.77 5.12
C PRO A 51 -4.32 -0.40 4.15
N THR A 52 -4.43 -0.10 2.86
CA THR A 52 -4.36 -1.08 1.78
C THR A 52 -3.14 -0.79 0.90
N ALA A 53 -2.29 -1.81 0.71
CA ALA A 53 -1.16 -1.76 -0.19
C ALA A 53 -1.54 -2.31 -1.57
N PHE A 54 -1.48 -1.47 -2.58
CA PHE A 54 -1.61 -1.83 -3.98
C PHE A 54 -0.22 -2.07 -4.55
N VAL A 55 -0.04 -3.23 -5.18
CA VAL A 55 1.27 -3.66 -5.67
C VAL A 55 1.15 -4.14 -7.10
N VAL A 56 2.01 -3.62 -7.97
CA VAL A 56 2.18 -4.11 -9.33
C VAL A 56 3.31 -5.11 -9.32
N SER A 57 3.01 -6.37 -9.65
CA SER A 57 3.99 -7.44 -9.73
C SER A 57 4.54 -7.56 -11.16
N SER A 58 5.84 -7.84 -11.28
CA SER A 58 6.45 -8.25 -12.56
C SER A 58 6.28 -9.74 -12.84
N SER A 59 5.91 -10.51 -11.83
CA SER A 59 5.88 -11.97 -11.81
C SER A 59 4.53 -12.44 -11.29
N GLU A 60 3.94 -13.43 -11.94
CA GLU A 60 2.69 -14.06 -11.50
C GLU A 60 2.86 -14.87 -10.19
N GLY A 61 4.11 -15.13 -9.78
CA GLY A 61 4.42 -15.83 -8.53
C GLY A 61 4.37 -14.95 -7.28
N LEU A 62 4.27 -13.62 -7.43
CA LEU A 62 4.24 -12.72 -6.28
C LEU A 62 2.88 -12.78 -5.60
N THR A 63 2.84 -13.22 -4.35
CA THR A 63 1.60 -13.30 -3.56
C THR A 63 1.57 -12.25 -2.45
N PRO A 64 0.38 -11.88 -1.96
CA PRO A 64 0.25 -10.99 -0.79
C PRO A 64 0.97 -11.52 0.45
N GLU A 65 1.08 -12.85 0.61
CA GLU A 65 1.81 -13.46 1.72
C GLU A 65 3.32 -13.20 1.62
N VAL A 66 3.90 -13.26 0.42
CA VAL A 66 5.30 -12.93 0.18
C VAL A 66 5.57 -11.46 0.51
N LEU A 67 4.68 -10.55 0.11
CA LEU A 67 4.77 -9.13 0.41
C LEU A 67 4.69 -8.85 1.93
N ALA A 68 3.74 -9.50 2.61
CA ALA A 68 3.59 -9.39 4.05
C ALA A 68 4.83 -9.92 4.79
N ALA A 69 5.39 -11.06 4.34
CA ALA A 69 6.63 -11.61 4.89
C ALA A 69 7.83 -10.69 4.63
N HIS A 70 7.93 -10.11 3.43
CA HIS A 70 8.98 -9.14 3.09
C HIS A 70 8.94 -7.91 4.00
N LEU A 71 7.76 -7.32 4.22
CA LEU A 71 7.59 -6.23 5.17
C LEU A 71 7.79 -6.66 6.63
N ALA A 72 7.49 -7.91 6.97
CA ALA A 72 7.76 -8.44 8.30
C ALA A 72 9.26 -8.54 8.62
N ASN A 73 10.08 -8.73 7.59
CA ASN A 73 11.55 -8.72 7.67
C ASN A 73 12.15 -7.31 7.65
N CYS A 74 11.35 -6.27 7.37
CA CYS A 74 11.82 -4.89 7.38
C CYS A 74 11.85 -4.33 8.82
N PRO A 75 13.02 -4.04 9.40
CA PRO A 75 13.12 -3.56 10.79
C PRO A 75 12.58 -2.14 10.97
N GLU A 76 12.35 -1.44 9.86
CA GLU A 76 11.94 -0.04 9.83
C GLU A 76 10.40 0.12 9.87
N ILE A 77 9.64 -0.97 9.67
CA ILE A 77 8.17 -0.99 9.67
C ILE A 77 7.68 -1.84 10.85
N ALA A 78 7.03 -1.21 11.83
CA ALA A 78 6.47 -1.93 12.97
C ALA A 78 5.28 -2.81 12.53
N PRO A 79 4.98 -3.91 13.25
CA PRO A 79 3.85 -4.79 12.92
C PRO A 79 2.50 -4.09 12.88
N ASP A 80 2.29 -3.08 13.75
CA ASP A 80 1.06 -2.29 13.84
C ASP A 80 0.90 -1.28 12.68
N GLU A 81 2.01 -0.94 12.02
CA GLU A 81 2.05 0.00 10.90
C GLU A 81 1.84 -0.68 9.55
N ARG A 82 1.82 -2.02 9.52
CA ARG A 82 1.75 -2.79 8.26
C ARG A 82 0.37 -2.65 7.63
N PRO A 83 0.31 -2.64 6.29
CA PRO A 83 -0.96 -2.75 5.58
C PRO A 83 -1.71 -4.00 6.06
N VAL A 84 -2.99 -3.82 6.36
CA VAL A 84 -3.88 -4.92 6.73
C VAL A 84 -4.25 -5.73 5.48
N ARG A 85 -4.20 -5.08 4.32
CA ARG A 85 -4.58 -5.66 3.03
C ARG A 85 -3.52 -5.40 1.97
N TYR A 86 -3.24 -6.42 1.17
CA TYR A 86 -2.35 -6.36 0.01
C TYR A 86 -3.14 -6.77 -1.23
N VAL A 87 -3.12 -5.95 -2.26
CA VAL A 87 -3.88 -6.15 -3.48
C VAL A 87 -2.95 -6.03 -4.67
N LEU A 88 -2.83 -7.12 -5.41
CA LEU A 88 -2.07 -7.15 -6.64
C LEU A 88 -2.91 -6.54 -7.76
N VAL A 89 -2.39 -5.51 -8.40
CA VAL A 89 -3.06 -4.78 -9.47
C VAL A 89 -2.18 -4.74 -10.71
N PRO A 90 -2.74 -4.76 -11.92
CA PRO A 90 -1.95 -4.73 -13.15
C PRO A 90 -1.22 -3.38 -13.34
N ALA A 91 -1.76 -2.30 -12.79
CA ALA A 91 -1.15 -0.98 -12.79
C ALA A 91 -1.75 -0.12 -11.67
N ILE A 92 -0.95 0.76 -11.09
CA ILE A 92 -1.44 1.75 -10.14
C ILE A 92 -1.93 2.99 -10.92
N PRO A 93 -3.21 3.38 -10.77
CA PRO A 93 -3.78 4.50 -11.50
C PRO A 93 -3.19 5.82 -11.00
N ARG A 94 -2.33 6.43 -11.80
CA ARG A 94 -1.76 7.76 -11.59
C ARG A 94 -2.22 8.71 -12.69
N THR A 95 -2.36 9.99 -12.39
CA THR A 95 -2.59 11.02 -13.41
C THR A 95 -1.34 11.20 -14.27
N ILE A 96 -1.47 11.88 -15.42
CA ILE A 96 -0.33 12.29 -16.26
C ILE A 96 0.69 13.14 -15.46
N SER A 97 0.24 13.83 -14.40
CA SER A 97 1.10 14.57 -13.46
C SER A 97 1.70 13.72 -12.34
N GLY A 98 1.54 12.39 -12.37
CA GLY A 98 2.06 11.45 -11.38
C GLY A 98 1.28 11.36 -10.06
N LYS A 99 0.16 12.07 -9.93
CA LYS A 99 -0.66 12.04 -8.70
C LYS A 99 -1.47 10.74 -8.63
N LEU A 100 -1.47 10.11 -7.46
CA LEU A 100 -2.25 8.90 -7.21
C LEU A 100 -3.76 9.20 -7.32
N GLN A 101 -4.48 8.41 -8.12
CA GLN A 101 -5.92 8.54 -8.27
C GLN A 101 -6.65 7.66 -7.25
N ARG A 102 -6.72 8.11 -5.99
CA ARG A 102 -7.36 7.37 -4.87
C ARG A 102 -8.77 6.84 -5.18
N GLN A 103 -9.57 7.63 -5.89
CA GLN A 103 -10.92 7.21 -6.30
C GLN A 103 -10.89 5.96 -7.20
N LYS A 104 -9.92 5.87 -8.12
CA LYS A 104 -9.76 4.68 -8.98
C LYS A 104 -9.16 3.49 -8.24
N LEU A 105 -8.37 3.72 -7.18
CA LEU A 105 -7.90 2.63 -6.33
C LEU A 105 -9.05 1.96 -5.58
N ALA A 106 -10.02 2.75 -5.10
CA ALA A 106 -11.22 2.19 -4.46
C ALA A 106 -12.05 1.35 -5.45
N ASP A 107 -12.20 1.81 -6.69
CA ASP A 107 -12.88 1.08 -7.77
C ASP A 107 -12.24 -0.30 -8.06
N LEU A 108 -10.90 -0.39 -7.98
CA LEU A 108 -10.17 -1.66 -8.10
C LEU A 108 -10.49 -2.65 -6.98
N LEU A 109 -10.94 -2.19 -5.80
CA LEU A 109 -11.31 -3.06 -4.68
C LEU A 109 -12.77 -3.49 -4.72
N ASP A 110 -13.67 -2.60 -5.15
CA ASP A 110 -15.12 -2.83 -5.20
C ASP A 110 -15.50 -3.83 -6.30
N GLY A 111 -14.65 -3.99 -7.33
CA GLY A 111 -14.82 -5.04 -8.33
C GLY A 111 -16.20 -4.98 -9.00
N HIS A 112 -16.40 -3.99 -9.87
CA HIS A 112 -17.60 -3.86 -10.72
C HIS A 112 -18.95 -3.72 -9.99
N LYS A 113 -19.32 -2.47 -9.70
CA LYS A 113 -20.72 -2.00 -9.84
C LYS A 113 -20.91 -1.03 -11.01
N ASN A 114 -20.31 -1.34 -12.16
CA ASN A 114 -20.75 -0.70 -13.41
C ASN A 114 -20.89 -1.72 -14.54
N ASP A 115 -21.74 -2.71 -14.34
CA ASP A 115 -22.62 -3.14 -15.42
C ASP A 115 -23.90 -2.30 -15.30
N ALA A 116 -24.04 -1.27 -16.16
CA ALA A 116 -25.28 -0.86 -16.82
C ALA A 116 -25.27 0.62 -17.29
N SER A 117 -25.50 0.77 -18.60
CA SER A 117 -26.31 1.81 -19.24
C SER A 117 -25.80 3.25 -19.28
N GLY A 118 -25.21 3.59 -20.42
CA GLY A 118 -25.10 4.95 -20.94
C GLY A 118 -25.19 4.93 -22.46
N GLU A 119 -26.29 4.38 -22.98
CA GLU A 119 -26.72 4.58 -24.37
C GLU A 119 -26.89 6.08 -24.65
N LYS A 120 -26.19 6.58 -25.67
CA LYS A 120 -26.73 7.38 -26.79
C LYS A 120 -25.66 7.73 -27.81
#